data_AF-A0A7R9KKE4-F1
#
_entry.id   AF-A0A7R9KKE4-F1
#
_cell.length_a   1.000
_cell.length_b   1.000
_cell.length_c   1.000
_cell.angle_alpha   90.00
_cell.angle_beta   90.00
_cell.angle_gamma   90.00
#
_symmetry.space_group_name_H-M   'P 1'
#
loop_
_entity.id
_entity.type
_entity.pdbx_description
1 polymer ?
#
loop_
_entity_poly.entity_id
_entity_poly.type
_entity_poly.pdbx_seq_one_letter_code
_entity_poly.pdbx_strand_id
1 'polypeptide(L)'
;MKMTSDMYKRHEDMIQEERDRRINDLKSQLSQSEKDMEEMRGRHGDRVEHLESEWQREVERLKAMHSSVTQKLSEEHEHDLSRIRKIKEHEIESVNALQNHGLSLESLLSKWEKSAAHIEELHKNVISKQEDILKNKFTDIEVKNKRLDEVEVNWHSLVNELEVERSRCSDEQKKLYDTIEQQKQLIQSEQKRHFEERLELERDRKKLTEERLTFDAECNRLRDNMRKENDLLAEDRLKAKEEFTNLEMRRNEQNIKELDSQQNLNKERNEIKLLFRDIEEKRNTLHKEESAIHQMRISLQSEQHSLEQRKLMFDMEKVKMQELAQEIAKRAEELESLGEIALHEKREGHMAMDEAEKFRIELDSKLKFIENSFTKLREEEEKLNKLKVKVQQELDYIKETKDNYVCNLCSSGLNRVRMTGMTKNSIPDFTNLTPFYAPNQWSGVPDTDRALLIWQITGQQDAALLEQETAFINGIRTQTQTTTGYAYQQNDYFIDHNN
;
A
#
# COMPACT_ATOMS: atom_id res chain seq x y z
N MET A 1 -312.13 -62.09 9.51
CA MET A 1 -311.97 -60.66 9.86
C MET A 1 -310.54 -60.40 10.32
N LYS A 2 -309.58 -60.36 9.38
CA LYS A 2 -308.15 -60.03 9.57
C LYS A 2 -307.58 -59.57 8.22
N MET A 3 -307.58 -58.28 7.94
CA MET A 3 -307.02 -57.71 6.69
C MET A 3 -306.28 -56.38 6.91
N THR A 4 -306.29 -55.85 8.14
CA THR A 4 -305.71 -54.55 8.51
C THR A 4 -304.29 -54.63 9.07
N SER A 5 -303.76 -55.83 9.32
CA SER A 5 -302.44 -56.00 9.97
C SER A 5 -301.25 -55.93 9.01
N ASP A 6 -301.44 -56.25 7.72
CA ASP A 6 -300.33 -56.46 6.78
C ASP A 6 -299.93 -55.19 6.02
N MET A 7 -300.76 -54.14 6.05
CA MET A 7 -300.44 -52.85 5.43
C MET A 7 -299.41 -52.05 6.25
N TYR A 8 -299.54 -52.03 7.58
CA TYR A 8 -298.65 -51.25 8.43
C TYR A 8 -297.20 -51.76 8.37
N LYS A 9 -296.99 -53.09 8.43
CA LYS A 9 -295.65 -53.69 8.30
C LYS A 9 -294.91 -53.23 7.04
N ARG A 10 -295.53 -53.34 5.86
CA ARG A 10 -294.87 -52.97 4.60
C ARG A 10 -294.45 -51.51 4.54
N HIS A 11 -295.17 -50.61 5.20
CA HIS A 11 -294.80 -49.19 5.24
C HIS A 11 -293.64 -48.93 6.22
N GLU A 12 -293.55 -49.72 7.30
CA GLU A 12 -292.45 -49.66 8.26
C GLU A 12 -291.17 -50.29 7.67
N ASP A 13 -291.29 -51.48 7.06
CA ASP A 13 -290.22 -52.15 6.30
C ASP A 13 -289.63 -51.23 5.20
N MET A 14 -290.48 -50.52 4.45
CA MET A 14 -290.07 -49.58 3.40
C MET A 14 -289.28 -48.38 3.96
N ILE A 15 -289.75 -47.77 5.05
CA ILE A 15 -289.02 -46.69 5.73
C ILE A 15 -287.67 -47.19 6.25
N GLN A 16 -287.63 -48.43 6.75
CA GLN A 16 -286.42 -49.03 7.31
C GLN A 16 -285.39 -49.32 6.21
N GLU A 17 -285.79 -49.88 5.07
CA GLU A 17 -284.93 -49.98 3.88
C GLU A 17 -284.42 -48.62 3.39
N GLU A 18 -285.28 -47.60 3.29
CA GLU A 18 -284.88 -46.29 2.81
C GLU A 18 -283.88 -45.60 3.76
N ARG A 19 -284.06 -45.80 5.07
CA ARG A 19 -283.15 -45.34 6.12
C ARG A 19 -281.80 -46.07 6.07
N ASP A 20 -281.79 -47.39 5.91
CA ASP A 20 -280.56 -48.19 5.85
C ASP A 20 -279.78 -47.95 4.55
N ARG A 21 -280.46 -47.74 3.41
CA ARG A 21 -279.83 -47.25 2.17
C ARG A 21 -279.14 -45.91 2.41
N ARG A 22 -279.82 -44.94 3.03
CA ARG A 22 -279.26 -43.61 3.32
C ARG A 22 -278.07 -43.65 4.29
N ILE A 23 -278.11 -44.55 5.27
CA ILE A 23 -277.00 -44.80 6.20
C ILE A 23 -275.80 -45.40 5.47
N ASN A 24 -276.03 -46.33 4.53
CA ASN A 24 -274.95 -46.95 3.77
C ASN A 24 -274.33 -46.00 2.73
N ASP A 25 -275.12 -45.14 2.07
CA ASP A 25 -274.61 -44.06 1.22
C ASP A 25 -273.71 -43.09 2.01
N LEU A 26 -274.15 -42.67 3.21
CA LEU A 26 -273.36 -41.78 4.07
C LEU A 26 -272.07 -42.45 4.59
N LYS A 27 -272.12 -43.75 4.93
CA LYS A 27 -270.91 -44.52 5.28
C LYS A 27 -269.95 -44.66 4.10
N SER A 28 -270.48 -44.85 2.88
CA SER A 28 -269.70 -44.93 1.65
C SER A 28 -269.00 -43.61 1.35
N GLN A 29 -269.74 -42.49 1.42
CA GLN A 29 -269.18 -41.14 1.26
C GLN A 29 -268.14 -40.80 2.34
N LEU A 30 -268.39 -41.15 3.60
CA LEU A 30 -267.43 -40.95 4.68
C LEU A 30 -266.15 -41.77 4.43
N SER A 31 -266.27 -43.08 4.16
CA SER A 31 -265.12 -43.95 3.92
C SER A 31 -264.33 -43.59 2.67
N GLN A 32 -264.99 -43.07 1.62
CA GLN A 32 -264.29 -42.55 0.44
C GLN A 32 -263.58 -41.23 0.77
N SER A 33 -264.22 -40.30 1.47
CA SER A 33 -263.59 -39.05 1.90
C SER A 33 -262.41 -39.28 2.84
N GLU A 34 -262.47 -40.30 3.71
CA GLU A 34 -261.37 -40.72 4.58
C GLU A 34 -260.20 -41.29 3.77
N LYS A 35 -260.47 -42.11 2.73
CA LYS A 35 -259.44 -42.61 1.80
C LYS A 35 -258.81 -41.49 0.97
N ASP A 36 -259.61 -40.58 0.42
CA ASP A 36 -259.12 -39.46 -0.39
C ASP A 36 -258.23 -38.54 0.47
N MET A 37 -258.62 -38.31 1.72
CA MET A 37 -257.81 -37.57 2.71
C MET A 37 -256.50 -38.28 3.06
N GLU A 38 -256.52 -39.60 3.24
CA GLU A 38 -255.31 -40.36 3.59
C GLU A 38 -254.38 -40.54 2.38
N GLU A 39 -254.90 -40.69 1.16
CA GLU A 39 -254.10 -40.70 -0.07
C GLU A 39 -253.48 -39.32 -0.34
N MET A 40 -254.23 -38.23 -0.09
CA MET A 40 -253.67 -36.87 -0.16
C MET A 40 -252.60 -36.64 0.91
N ARG A 41 -252.77 -37.18 2.14
CA ARG A 41 -251.71 -37.16 3.17
C ARG A 41 -250.48 -37.95 2.73
N GLY A 42 -250.64 -39.14 2.16
CA GLY A 42 -249.55 -39.94 1.59
C GLY A 42 -248.79 -39.14 0.54
N ARG A 43 -249.48 -38.65 -0.51
CA ARG A 43 -248.87 -37.83 -1.57
C ARG A 43 -248.21 -36.53 -1.05
N HIS A 44 -248.68 -35.97 0.07
CA HIS A 44 -248.02 -34.85 0.72
C HIS A 44 -246.80 -35.28 1.55
N GLY A 45 -246.88 -36.40 2.27
CA GLY A 45 -245.78 -37.00 3.03
C GLY A 45 -244.61 -37.39 2.12
N ASP A 46 -244.88 -38.20 1.08
CA ASP A 46 -243.91 -38.61 0.06
C ASP A 46 -243.18 -37.38 -0.54
N ARG A 47 -243.93 -36.29 -0.77
CA ARG A 47 -243.39 -35.06 -1.37
C ARG A 47 -242.59 -34.22 -0.37
N VAL A 48 -242.91 -34.26 0.93
CA VAL A 48 -242.07 -33.67 1.98
C VAL A 48 -240.79 -34.47 2.15
N GLU A 49 -240.87 -35.80 2.29
CA GLU A 49 -239.70 -36.67 2.41
C GLU A 49 -238.78 -36.57 1.18
N HIS A 50 -239.34 -36.46 -0.03
CA HIS A 50 -238.55 -36.21 -1.23
C HIS A 50 -237.81 -34.86 -1.19
N LEU A 51 -238.48 -33.78 -0.79
CA LEU A 51 -237.86 -32.46 -0.69
C LEU A 51 -236.83 -32.38 0.45
N GLU A 52 -237.06 -33.06 1.58
CA GLU A 52 -236.09 -33.20 2.66
C GLU A 52 -234.88 -34.02 2.21
N SER A 53 -235.08 -35.09 1.43
CA SER A 53 -234.01 -35.88 0.80
C SER A 53 -233.21 -35.07 -0.21
N GLU A 54 -233.85 -34.24 -1.03
CA GLU A 54 -233.17 -33.33 -1.96
C GLU A 54 -232.38 -32.26 -1.23
N TRP A 55 -232.96 -31.64 -0.20
CA TRP A 55 -232.29 -30.66 0.64
C TRP A 55 -231.09 -31.26 1.39
N GLN A 56 -231.22 -32.45 1.98
CA GLN A 56 -230.11 -33.15 2.62
C GLN A 56 -229.00 -33.49 1.63
N ARG A 57 -229.34 -33.99 0.43
CA ARG A 57 -228.36 -34.26 -0.64
C ARG A 57 -227.63 -33.00 -1.09
N GLU A 58 -228.33 -31.88 -1.25
CA GLU A 58 -227.72 -30.60 -1.62
C GLU A 58 -226.85 -30.02 -0.49
N VAL A 59 -227.29 -30.14 0.78
CA VAL A 59 -226.48 -29.76 1.94
C VAL A 59 -225.19 -30.58 2.04
N GLU A 60 -225.23 -31.89 1.84
CA GLU A 60 -224.00 -32.71 1.81
C GLU A 60 -223.14 -32.43 0.57
N ARG A 61 -223.75 -32.15 -0.60
CA ARG A 61 -223.01 -31.71 -1.79
C ARG A 61 -222.28 -30.39 -1.55
N LEU A 62 -222.93 -29.43 -0.90
CA LEU A 62 -222.35 -28.13 -0.55
C LEU A 62 -221.27 -28.27 0.54
N LYS A 63 -221.46 -29.11 1.55
CA LYS A 63 -220.43 -29.47 2.55
C LYS A 63 -219.21 -30.10 1.89
N ALA A 64 -219.39 -31.11 1.04
CA ALA A 64 -218.31 -31.77 0.33
C ALA A 64 -217.54 -30.81 -0.59
N MET A 65 -218.27 -29.94 -1.31
CA MET A 65 -217.68 -28.89 -2.13
C MET A 65 -216.89 -27.86 -1.30
N HIS A 66 -217.46 -27.37 -0.19
CA HIS A 66 -216.79 -26.45 0.72
C HIS A 66 -215.52 -27.06 1.33
N SER A 67 -215.60 -28.30 1.83
CA SER A 67 -214.45 -29.03 2.37
C SER A 67 -213.37 -29.27 1.30
N SER A 68 -213.74 -29.63 0.07
CA SER A 68 -212.78 -29.79 -1.03
C SER A 68 -212.09 -28.48 -1.42
N VAL A 69 -212.83 -27.36 -1.47
CA VAL A 69 -212.26 -26.03 -1.74
C VAL A 69 -211.36 -25.57 -0.58
N THR A 70 -211.79 -25.78 0.67
CA THR A 70 -211.01 -25.42 1.87
C THR A 70 -209.73 -26.24 1.96
N GLN A 71 -209.79 -27.54 1.65
CA GLN A 71 -208.63 -28.43 1.59
C GLN A 71 -207.65 -27.96 0.51
N LYS A 72 -208.12 -27.73 -0.73
CA LYS A 72 -207.26 -27.25 -1.83
C LYS A 72 -206.60 -25.91 -1.50
N LEU A 73 -207.36 -24.96 -0.96
CA LEU A 73 -206.82 -23.67 -0.54
C LEU A 73 -205.76 -23.83 0.58
N SER A 74 -205.95 -24.77 1.50
CA SER A 74 -204.96 -25.10 2.54
C SER A 74 -203.72 -25.80 1.97
N GLU A 75 -203.86 -26.65 0.96
CA GLU A 75 -202.77 -27.34 0.26
C GLU A 75 -201.97 -26.35 -0.60
N GLU A 76 -202.64 -25.43 -1.31
CA GLU A 76 -202.04 -24.33 -2.06
C GLU A 76 -201.32 -23.35 -1.13
N HIS A 77 -201.94 -22.94 -0.02
CA HIS A 77 -201.29 -22.08 0.99
C HIS A 77 -200.06 -22.74 1.63
N GLU A 78 -200.11 -24.02 1.99
CA GLU A 78 -198.93 -24.68 2.59
C GLU A 78 -197.85 -24.99 1.53
N HIS A 79 -198.22 -25.14 0.26
CA HIS A 79 -197.27 -25.18 -0.86
C HIS A 79 -196.56 -23.83 -1.04
N ASP A 80 -197.30 -22.71 -1.07
CA ASP A 80 -196.70 -21.38 -1.19
C ASP A 80 -195.90 -20.99 0.06
N LEU A 81 -196.35 -21.34 1.27
CA LEU A 81 -195.54 -21.19 2.49
C LEU A 81 -194.26 -22.02 2.41
N SER A 82 -194.33 -23.27 1.93
CA SER A 82 -193.14 -24.12 1.72
C SER A 82 -192.20 -23.56 0.65
N ARG A 83 -192.73 -22.93 -0.40
CA ARG A 83 -191.97 -22.24 -1.44
C ARG A 83 -191.29 -20.98 -0.91
N ILE A 84 -192.00 -20.15 -0.15
CA ILE A 84 -191.48 -18.94 0.48
C ILE A 84 -190.40 -19.29 1.52
N ARG A 85 -190.59 -20.34 2.33
CA ARG A 85 -189.56 -20.86 3.24
C ARG A 85 -188.28 -21.22 2.47
N LYS A 86 -188.38 -22.00 1.38
CA LYS A 86 -187.23 -22.36 0.53
C LYS A 86 -186.54 -21.16 -0.12
N ILE A 87 -187.30 -20.16 -0.59
CA ILE A 87 -186.72 -18.93 -1.16
C ILE A 87 -185.94 -18.17 -0.08
N LYS A 88 -186.55 -17.93 1.08
CA LYS A 88 -185.90 -17.27 2.23
C LYS A 88 -184.65 -18.03 2.69
N GLU A 89 -184.70 -19.35 2.74
CA GLU A 89 -183.58 -20.19 3.16
C GLU A 89 -182.42 -20.10 2.15
N HIS A 90 -182.72 -20.11 0.85
CA HIS A 90 -181.72 -19.89 -0.21
C HIS A 90 -181.18 -18.46 -0.25
N GLU A 91 -181.98 -17.44 0.06
CA GLU A 91 -181.53 -16.06 0.27
C GLU A 91 -180.56 -15.97 1.46
N ILE A 92 -180.86 -16.65 2.57
CA ILE A 92 -179.98 -16.73 3.75
C ILE A 92 -178.68 -17.47 3.41
N GLU A 93 -178.74 -18.60 2.71
CA GLU A 93 -177.55 -19.30 2.19
C GLU A 93 -176.70 -18.38 1.30
N SER A 94 -177.33 -17.64 0.41
CA SER A 94 -176.66 -16.72 -0.52
C SER A 94 -176.01 -15.54 0.21
N VAL A 95 -176.68 -14.95 1.20
CA VAL A 95 -176.13 -13.88 2.05
C VAL A 95 -174.98 -14.41 2.91
N ASN A 96 -175.12 -15.60 3.49
CA ASN A 96 -174.04 -16.26 4.25
C ASN A 96 -172.85 -16.58 3.35
N ALA A 97 -173.07 -17.04 2.11
CA ALA A 97 -172.01 -17.25 1.13
C ALA A 97 -171.29 -15.94 0.77
N LEU A 98 -172.04 -14.86 0.50
CA LEU A 98 -171.48 -13.54 0.25
C LEU A 98 -170.70 -12.98 1.46
N GLN A 99 -171.19 -13.20 2.68
CA GLN A 99 -170.47 -12.81 3.90
C GLN A 99 -169.18 -13.63 4.08
N ASN A 100 -169.21 -14.94 3.84
CA ASN A 100 -168.03 -15.79 3.88
C ASN A 100 -167.01 -15.42 2.78
N HIS A 101 -167.48 -15.06 1.58
CA HIS A 101 -166.63 -14.51 0.52
C HIS A 101 -166.06 -13.13 0.92
N GLY A 102 -166.84 -12.28 1.58
CA GLY A 102 -166.39 -10.99 2.13
C GLY A 102 -165.26 -11.16 3.16
N LEU A 103 -165.46 -12.00 4.17
CA LEU A 103 -164.45 -12.33 5.19
C LEU A 103 -163.20 -13.00 4.57
N SER A 104 -163.38 -13.81 3.51
CA SER A 104 -162.27 -14.39 2.75
C SER A 104 -161.49 -13.32 1.97
N LEU A 105 -162.18 -12.39 1.31
CA LEU A 105 -161.57 -11.25 0.62
C LEU A 105 -160.88 -10.29 1.58
N GLU A 106 -161.44 -10.03 2.77
CA GLU A 106 -160.82 -9.25 3.84
C GLU A 106 -159.56 -9.96 4.39
N SER A 107 -159.61 -11.29 4.56
CA SER A 107 -158.43 -12.10 4.89
C SER A 107 -157.35 -12.04 3.81
N LEU A 108 -157.73 -12.03 2.54
CA LEU A 108 -156.81 -11.89 1.41
C LEU A 108 -156.22 -10.49 1.30
N LEU A 109 -157.02 -9.43 1.49
CA LEU A 109 -156.57 -8.05 1.58
C LEU A 109 -155.56 -7.88 2.71
N SER A 110 -155.89 -8.33 3.93
CA SER A 110 -154.97 -8.22 5.07
C SER A 110 -153.71 -9.08 4.95
N LYS A 111 -153.70 -10.12 4.09
CA LYS A 111 -152.48 -10.84 3.68
C LYS A 111 -151.70 -10.06 2.63
N TRP A 112 -152.38 -9.43 1.68
CA TRP A 112 -151.78 -8.64 0.60
C TRP A 112 -151.15 -7.34 1.12
N GLU A 113 -151.80 -6.64 2.05
CA GLU A 113 -151.25 -5.49 2.79
C GLU A 113 -149.98 -5.86 3.57
N LYS A 114 -150.01 -6.97 4.31
CA LYS A 114 -148.82 -7.48 5.03
C LYS A 114 -147.70 -7.88 4.07
N SER A 115 -148.04 -8.48 2.93
CA SER A 115 -147.09 -8.79 1.86
C SER A 115 -146.47 -7.52 1.26
N ALA A 116 -147.28 -6.50 0.97
CA ALA A 116 -146.82 -5.22 0.44
C ALA A 116 -145.90 -4.48 1.43
N ALA A 117 -146.28 -4.41 2.71
CA ALA A 117 -145.45 -3.83 3.76
C ALA A 117 -144.11 -4.58 3.94
N HIS A 118 -144.13 -5.92 3.87
CA HIS A 118 -142.91 -6.72 3.94
C HIS A 118 -142.04 -6.58 2.68
N ILE A 119 -142.63 -6.42 1.49
CA ILE A 119 -141.90 -6.10 0.25
C ILE A 119 -141.26 -4.69 0.35
N GLU A 120 -141.96 -3.71 0.94
CA GLU A 120 -141.41 -2.37 1.16
C GLU A 120 -140.25 -2.39 2.17
N GLU A 121 -140.38 -3.16 3.26
CA GLU A 121 -139.31 -3.40 4.23
C GLU A 121 -138.10 -4.10 3.58
N LEU A 122 -138.32 -5.17 2.81
CA LEU A 122 -137.27 -5.85 2.05
C LEU A 122 -136.59 -4.91 1.06
N HIS A 123 -137.35 -4.07 0.35
CA HIS A 123 -136.81 -3.07 -0.58
C HIS A 123 -135.94 -2.03 0.12
N LYS A 124 -136.38 -1.48 1.27
CA LYS A 124 -135.57 -0.58 2.12
C LYS A 124 -134.29 -1.27 2.60
N ASN A 125 -134.38 -2.52 3.04
CA ASN A 125 -133.23 -3.33 3.48
C ASN A 125 -132.25 -3.65 2.33
N VAL A 126 -132.74 -3.85 1.10
CA VAL A 126 -131.91 -4.03 -0.09
C VAL A 126 -131.19 -2.73 -0.47
N ILE A 127 -131.90 -1.59 -0.50
CA ILE A 127 -131.29 -0.28 -0.78
C ILE A 127 -130.23 0.05 0.27
N SER A 128 -130.55 -0.07 1.56
CA SER A 128 -129.61 0.17 2.66
C SER A 128 -128.34 -0.69 2.53
N LYS A 129 -128.48 -1.99 2.26
CA LYS A 129 -127.32 -2.88 2.01
C LYS A 129 -126.55 -2.51 0.73
N GLN A 130 -127.22 -2.04 -0.32
CA GLN A 130 -126.54 -1.59 -1.53
C GLN A 130 -125.74 -0.30 -1.28
N GLU A 131 -126.33 0.67 -0.58
CA GLU A 131 -125.62 1.88 -0.14
C GLU A 131 -124.41 1.54 0.74
N ASP A 132 -124.54 0.64 1.70
CA ASP A 132 -123.43 0.27 2.59
C ASP A 132 -122.34 -0.52 1.85
N ILE A 133 -122.70 -1.35 0.87
CA ILE A 133 -121.73 -1.97 -0.05
C ILE A 133 -121.03 -0.89 -0.90
N LEU A 134 -121.72 0.16 -1.34
CA LEU A 134 -121.12 1.27 -2.09
C LEU A 134 -120.19 2.13 -1.22
N LYS A 135 -120.62 2.48 0.01
CA LYS A 135 -119.81 3.20 1.00
C LYS A 135 -118.52 2.42 1.31
N ASN A 136 -118.63 1.12 1.59
CA ASN A 136 -117.47 0.26 1.87
C ASN A 136 -116.54 0.07 0.66
N LYS A 137 -117.07 0.05 -0.57
CA LYS A 137 -116.24 0.06 -1.79
C LYS A 137 -115.53 1.40 -1.99
N PHE A 138 -116.19 2.51 -1.67
CA PHE A 138 -115.60 3.84 -1.81
C PHE A 138 -114.44 4.02 -0.82
N THR A 139 -114.60 3.63 0.45
CA THR A 139 -113.52 3.69 1.45
C THR A 139 -112.37 2.72 1.15
N ASP A 140 -112.65 1.53 0.62
CA ASP A 140 -111.62 0.59 0.12
C ASP A 140 -110.82 1.19 -1.06
N ILE A 141 -111.48 1.91 -1.98
CA ILE A 141 -110.82 2.66 -3.06
C ILE A 141 -109.99 3.83 -2.51
N GLU A 142 -110.50 4.62 -1.56
CA GLU A 142 -109.74 5.71 -0.93
C GLU A 142 -108.48 5.21 -0.21
N VAL A 143 -108.56 4.08 0.50
CA VAL A 143 -107.42 3.45 1.18
C VAL A 143 -106.40 2.92 0.16
N LYS A 144 -106.87 2.34 -0.95
CA LYS A 144 -106.00 1.88 -2.04
C LYS A 144 -105.30 3.03 -2.76
N ASN A 145 -106.00 4.14 -2.99
CA ASN A 145 -105.41 5.34 -3.60
C ASN A 145 -104.35 5.95 -2.67
N LYS A 146 -104.64 6.16 -1.38
CA LYS A 146 -103.63 6.65 -0.41
C LYS A 146 -102.38 5.77 -0.37
N ARG A 147 -102.54 4.45 -0.43
CA ARG A 147 -101.42 3.50 -0.50
C ARG A 147 -100.68 3.55 -1.85
N LEU A 148 -101.36 3.90 -2.94
CA LEU A 148 -100.71 4.16 -4.24
C LEU A 148 -99.89 5.45 -4.16
N ASP A 149 -100.45 6.54 -3.64
CA ASP A 149 -99.77 7.82 -3.42
C ASP A 149 -98.50 7.63 -2.57
N GLU A 150 -98.59 6.86 -1.47
CA GLU A 150 -97.44 6.46 -0.64
C GLU A 150 -96.37 5.70 -1.45
N VAL A 151 -96.76 4.78 -2.33
CA VAL A 151 -95.83 4.01 -3.17
C VAL A 151 -95.18 4.89 -4.24
N GLU A 152 -95.93 5.82 -4.85
CA GLU A 152 -95.42 6.77 -5.85
C GLU A 152 -94.41 7.75 -5.22
N VAL A 153 -94.69 8.28 -4.03
CA VAL A 153 -93.75 9.13 -3.28
C VAL A 153 -92.47 8.37 -2.91
N ASN A 154 -92.58 7.14 -2.40
CA ASN A 154 -91.42 6.30 -2.07
C ASN A 154 -90.61 5.94 -3.32
N TRP A 155 -91.27 5.65 -4.45
CA TRP A 155 -90.61 5.40 -5.73
C TRP A 155 -89.86 6.63 -6.23
N HIS A 156 -90.45 7.82 -6.15
CA HIS A 156 -89.77 9.07 -6.51
C HIS A 156 -88.58 9.39 -5.60
N SER A 157 -88.63 9.09 -4.30
CA SER A 157 -87.46 9.19 -3.42
C SER A 157 -86.34 8.26 -3.88
N LEU A 158 -86.65 6.97 -4.08
CA LEU A 158 -85.68 5.97 -4.52
C LEU A 158 -85.03 6.31 -5.88
N VAL A 159 -85.81 6.83 -6.84
CA VAL A 159 -85.28 7.28 -8.14
C VAL A 159 -84.32 8.46 -7.97
N ASN A 160 -84.65 9.43 -7.11
CA ASN A 160 -83.76 10.57 -6.83
C ASN A 160 -82.47 10.12 -6.11
N GLU A 161 -82.56 9.22 -5.13
CA GLU A 161 -81.42 8.64 -4.42
C GLU A 161 -80.49 7.88 -5.38
N LEU A 162 -81.05 7.10 -6.31
CA LEU A 162 -80.30 6.41 -7.36
C LEU A 162 -79.62 7.36 -8.35
N GLU A 163 -80.26 8.47 -8.74
CA GLU A 163 -79.64 9.46 -9.64
C GLU A 163 -78.54 10.26 -8.92
N VAL A 164 -78.66 10.50 -7.61
CA VAL A 164 -77.60 11.09 -6.77
C VAL A 164 -76.40 10.15 -6.65
N GLU A 165 -76.59 8.87 -6.29
CA GLU A 165 -75.48 7.90 -6.21
C GLU A 165 -74.85 7.62 -7.58
N ARG A 166 -75.64 7.62 -8.66
CA ARG A 166 -75.13 7.56 -10.04
C ARG A 166 -74.28 8.78 -10.39
N SER A 167 -74.70 9.98 -10.01
CA SER A 167 -73.95 11.21 -10.21
C SER A 167 -72.63 11.20 -9.42
N ARG A 168 -72.69 10.81 -8.15
CA ARG A 168 -71.51 10.63 -7.29
C ARG A 168 -70.54 9.60 -7.85
N CYS A 169 -71.03 8.44 -8.29
CA CYS A 169 -70.22 7.40 -8.93
C CYS A 169 -69.54 7.91 -10.23
N SER A 170 -70.26 8.71 -11.04
CA SER A 170 -69.67 9.37 -12.22
C SER A 170 -68.56 10.36 -11.83
N ASP A 171 -68.70 11.10 -10.73
CA ASP A 171 -67.67 12.03 -10.26
C ASP A 171 -66.48 11.33 -9.58
N GLU A 172 -66.70 10.21 -8.89
CA GLU A 172 -65.63 9.32 -8.43
C GLU A 172 -64.87 8.72 -9.63
N GLN A 173 -65.57 8.28 -10.68
CA GLN A 173 -64.98 7.78 -11.92
C GLN A 173 -64.14 8.85 -12.65
N LYS A 174 -64.62 10.10 -12.74
CA LYS A 174 -63.85 11.22 -13.31
C LYS A 174 -62.55 11.45 -12.54
N LYS A 175 -62.61 11.57 -11.21
CA LYS A 175 -61.42 11.73 -10.35
C LYS A 175 -60.41 10.61 -10.53
N LEU A 176 -60.86 9.37 -10.72
CA LEU A 176 -59.98 8.24 -11.02
C LEU A 176 -59.32 8.36 -12.40
N TYR A 177 -60.05 8.75 -13.45
CA TYR A 177 -59.45 9.01 -14.77
C TYR A 177 -58.45 10.18 -14.72
N ASP A 178 -58.77 11.28 -14.06
CA ASP A 178 -57.87 12.43 -13.89
C ASP A 178 -56.59 12.01 -13.15
N THR A 179 -56.71 11.20 -12.10
CA THR A 179 -55.57 10.66 -11.33
C THR A 179 -54.72 9.72 -12.19
N ILE A 180 -55.34 8.86 -13.00
CA ILE A 180 -54.63 7.95 -13.92
C ILE A 180 -53.87 8.74 -15.00
N GLU A 181 -54.47 9.79 -15.56
CA GLU A 181 -53.82 10.62 -16.57
C GLU A 181 -52.66 11.44 -15.96
N GLN A 182 -52.81 11.97 -14.74
CA GLN A 182 -51.73 12.60 -13.98
C GLN A 182 -50.57 11.63 -13.70
N GLN A 183 -50.86 10.39 -13.25
CA GLN A 183 -49.84 9.36 -13.04
C GLN A 183 -49.14 8.97 -14.34
N LYS A 184 -49.88 8.86 -15.45
CA LYS A 184 -49.36 8.60 -16.80
C LYS A 184 -48.42 9.72 -17.27
N GLN A 185 -48.76 10.98 -17.02
CA GLN A 185 -47.89 12.13 -17.33
C GLN A 185 -46.63 12.14 -16.45
N LEU A 186 -46.76 11.83 -15.16
CA LEU A 186 -45.62 11.70 -14.25
C LEU A 186 -44.67 10.59 -14.70
N ILE A 187 -45.18 9.40 -15.02
CA ILE A 187 -44.40 8.27 -15.55
C ILE A 187 -43.69 8.65 -16.86
N GLN A 188 -44.35 9.38 -17.77
CA GLN A 188 -43.71 9.87 -19.00
C GLN A 188 -42.61 10.91 -18.73
N SER A 189 -42.75 11.74 -17.70
CA SER A 189 -41.70 12.69 -17.29
C SER A 189 -40.49 11.97 -16.67
N GLU A 190 -40.73 10.95 -15.85
CA GLU A 190 -39.68 10.12 -15.24
C GLU A 190 -38.94 9.26 -16.27
N GLN A 191 -39.66 8.69 -17.25
CA GLN A 191 -39.05 7.96 -18.37
C GLN A 191 -38.12 8.86 -19.20
N LYS A 192 -38.48 10.14 -19.40
CA LYS A 192 -37.60 11.12 -20.05
C LYS A 192 -36.38 11.44 -19.19
N ARG A 193 -36.58 11.77 -17.91
CA ARG A 193 -35.50 12.06 -16.95
C ARG A 193 -34.47 10.92 -16.88
N HIS A 194 -34.93 9.69 -16.72
CA HIS A 194 -34.07 8.50 -16.70
C HIS A 194 -33.37 8.24 -18.06
N PHE A 195 -34.00 8.56 -19.19
CA PHE A 195 -33.36 8.47 -20.50
C PHE A 195 -32.27 9.53 -20.69
N GLU A 196 -32.50 10.76 -20.24
CA GLU A 196 -31.53 11.86 -20.24
C GLU A 196 -30.33 11.57 -19.31
N GLU A 197 -30.60 11.06 -18.10
CA GLU A 197 -29.60 10.61 -17.13
C GLU A 197 -28.76 9.45 -17.70
N ARG A 198 -29.40 8.43 -18.29
CA ARG A 198 -28.69 7.32 -18.94
C ARG A 198 -27.81 7.81 -20.10
N LEU A 199 -28.25 8.82 -20.86
CA LEU A 199 -27.44 9.40 -21.93
C LEU A 199 -26.22 10.17 -21.38
N GLU A 200 -26.30 10.86 -20.25
CA GLU A 200 -25.11 11.48 -19.65
C GLU A 200 -24.17 10.42 -19.05
N LEU A 201 -24.69 9.40 -18.37
CA LEU A 201 -23.87 8.26 -17.91
C LEU A 201 -23.19 7.52 -19.08
N GLU A 202 -23.83 7.41 -20.25
CA GLU A 202 -23.20 6.90 -21.47
C GLU A 202 -22.14 7.85 -22.06
N ARG A 203 -22.26 9.17 -21.87
CA ARG A 203 -21.22 10.16 -22.24
C ARG A 203 -20.03 10.09 -21.28
N ASP A 204 -20.27 10.11 -19.98
CA ASP A 204 -19.22 10.02 -18.95
C ASP A 204 -18.47 8.70 -19.02
N ARG A 205 -19.18 7.59 -19.25
CA ARG A 205 -18.52 6.30 -19.52
C ARG A 205 -17.61 6.36 -20.75
N LYS A 206 -17.99 7.07 -21.82
CA LYS A 206 -17.14 7.26 -23.01
C LYS A 206 -15.92 8.12 -22.68
N LYS A 207 -16.11 9.29 -22.06
CA LYS A 207 -15.03 10.18 -21.56
C LYS A 207 -14.01 9.37 -20.74
N LEU A 208 -14.46 8.62 -19.74
CA LEU A 208 -13.61 7.80 -18.88
C LEU A 208 -12.88 6.66 -19.64
N THR A 209 -13.50 6.06 -20.66
CA THR A 209 -12.79 5.07 -21.51
C THR A 209 -11.77 5.71 -22.44
N GLU A 210 -12.03 6.92 -22.94
CA GLU A 210 -11.11 7.69 -23.79
C GLU A 210 -9.92 8.18 -22.96
N GLU A 211 -10.16 8.78 -21.79
CA GLU A 211 -9.15 9.15 -20.80
C GLU A 211 -8.28 7.95 -20.44
N ARG A 212 -8.89 6.81 -20.07
CA ARG A 212 -8.15 5.59 -19.77
C ARG A 212 -7.29 5.13 -20.96
N LEU A 213 -7.79 5.14 -22.19
CA LEU A 213 -7.01 4.76 -23.37
C LEU A 213 -5.83 5.72 -23.60
N THR A 214 -6.00 7.03 -23.39
CA THR A 214 -4.89 7.98 -23.48
C THR A 214 -3.85 7.79 -22.37
N PHE A 215 -4.29 7.46 -21.14
CA PHE A 215 -3.40 7.16 -20.02
C PHE A 215 -2.65 5.83 -20.19
N ASP A 216 -3.32 4.76 -20.66
CA ASP A 216 -2.68 3.49 -21.00
C ASP A 216 -1.66 3.68 -22.14
N ALA A 217 -1.96 4.53 -23.14
CA ALA A 217 -1.02 4.90 -24.19
C ALA A 217 0.18 5.72 -23.69
N GLU A 218 -0.03 6.67 -22.78
CA GLU A 218 1.08 7.42 -22.15
C GLU A 218 1.94 6.53 -21.26
N CYS A 219 1.35 5.64 -20.45
CA CYS A 219 2.08 4.66 -19.67
C CYS A 219 2.95 3.77 -20.56
N ASN A 220 2.45 3.35 -21.73
CA ASN A 220 3.24 2.58 -22.69
C ASN A 220 4.34 3.43 -23.34
N ARG A 221 4.07 4.67 -23.74
CA ARG A 221 5.07 5.64 -24.22
C ARG A 221 6.21 5.84 -23.21
N LEU A 222 5.88 5.96 -21.93
CA LEU A 222 6.86 6.09 -20.85
C LEU A 222 7.65 4.79 -20.64
N ARG A 223 7.01 3.62 -20.64
CA ARG A 223 7.68 2.31 -20.59
C ARG A 223 8.66 2.13 -21.76
N ASP A 224 8.27 2.50 -22.97
CA ASP A 224 9.11 2.37 -24.16
C ASP A 224 10.27 3.37 -24.17
N ASN A 225 10.10 4.57 -23.61
CA ASN A 225 11.21 5.50 -23.41
C ASN A 225 12.18 4.99 -22.34
N MET A 226 11.68 4.53 -21.19
CA MET A 226 12.52 3.91 -20.13
C MET A 226 13.28 2.67 -20.64
N ARG A 227 12.68 1.89 -21.55
CA ARG A 227 13.37 0.78 -22.24
C ARG A 227 14.53 1.31 -23.09
N LYS A 228 14.28 2.24 -24.00
CA LYS A 228 15.33 2.84 -24.86
C LYS A 228 16.46 3.47 -24.04
N GLU A 229 16.15 4.18 -22.96
CA GLU A 229 17.16 4.75 -22.06
C GLU A 229 17.98 3.65 -21.36
N ASN A 230 17.34 2.58 -20.88
CA ASN A 230 18.03 1.44 -20.29
C ASN A 230 18.87 0.65 -21.31
N ASP A 231 18.40 0.53 -22.56
CA ASP A 231 19.11 -0.12 -23.66
C ASP A 231 20.36 0.69 -24.06
N LEU A 232 20.23 2.02 -24.18
CA LEU A 232 21.36 2.94 -24.39
C LEU A 232 22.36 2.89 -23.22
N LEU A 233 21.89 2.88 -21.97
CA LEU A 233 22.76 2.70 -20.80
C LEU A 233 23.42 1.32 -20.75
N ALA A 234 22.79 0.27 -21.30
CA ALA A 234 23.39 -1.05 -21.43
C ALA A 234 24.48 -1.06 -22.52
N GLU A 235 24.25 -0.42 -23.66
CA GLU A 235 25.29 -0.21 -24.68
C GLU A 235 26.47 0.60 -24.14
N ASP A 236 26.22 1.71 -23.44
CA ASP A 236 27.30 2.56 -22.92
C ASP A 236 28.08 1.88 -21.79
N ARG A 237 27.43 1.03 -21.00
CA ARG A 237 28.12 0.13 -20.06
C ARG A 237 28.91 -0.98 -20.77
N LEU A 238 28.49 -1.43 -21.95
CA LEU A 238 29.27 -2.36 -22.76
C LEU A 238 30.52 -1.65 -23.34
N LYS A 239 30.34 -0.48 -23.96
CA LYS A 239 31.43 0.38 -24.49
C LYS A 239 32.45 0.70 -23.39
N ALA A 240 32.00 1.17 -22.23
CA ALA A 240 32.88 1.47 -21.09
C ALA A 240 33.62 0.24 -20.55
N LYS A 241 32.99 -0.96 -20.60
CA LYS A 241 33.66 -2.22 -20.24
C LYS A 241 34.72 -2.62 -21.27
N GLU A 242 34.41 -2.49 -22.57
CA GLU A 242 35.36 -2.73 -23.66
C GLU A 242 36.54 -1.76 -23.57
N GLU A 243 36.30 -0.46 -23.37
CA GLU A 243 37.32 0.55 -23.11
C GLU A 243 38.18 0.21 -21.89
N PHE A 244 37.57 -0.18 -20.77
CA PHE A 244 38.30 -0.63 -19.58
C PHE A 244 39.20 -1.83 -19.91
N THR A 245 38.70 -2.87 -20.59
CA THR A 245 39.53 -4.02 -20.97
C THR A 245 40.63 -3.66 -21.98
N ASN A 246 40.40 -2.70 -22.88
CA ASN A 246 41.40 -2.19 -23.80
C ASN A 246 42.50 -1.38 -23.08
N LEU A 247 42.12 -0.60 -22.06
CA LEU A 247 43.06 0.12 -21.20
C LEU A 247 43.85 -0.83 -20.30
N GLU A 248 43.22 -1.87 -19.75
CA GLU A 248 43.88 -2.91 -18.98
C GLU A 248 44.84 -3.75 -19.83
N MET A 249 44.45 -4.12 -21.06
CA MET A 249 45.33 -4.77 -22.03
C MET A 249 46.53 -3.88 -22.39
N ARG A 250 46.32 -2.58 -22.70
CA ARG A 250 47.40 -1.62 -22.96
C ARG A 250 48.34 -1.45 -21.75
N ARG A 251 47.78 -1.39 -20.53
CA ARG A 251 48.55 -1.33 -19.29
C ARG A 251 49.36 -2.61 -19.09
N ASN A 252 48.79 -3.78 -19.38
CA ASN A 252 49.50 -5.06 -19.28
C ASN A 252 50.60 -5.18 -20.33
N GLU A 253 50.38 -4.71 -21.57
CA GLU A 253 51.45 -4.55 -22.57
C GLU A 253 52.57 -3.62 -22.09
N GLN A 254 52.24 -2.49 -21.46
CA GLN A 254 53.22 -1.57 -20.88
C GLN A 254 53.99 -2.24 -19.73
N ASN A 255 53.30 -2.89 -18.79
CA ASN A 255 53.90 -3.67 -17.70
C ASN A 255 54.85 -4.75 -18.23
N ILE A 256 54.50 -5.43 -19.34
CA ILE A 256 55.35 -6.45 -19.99
C ILE A 256 56.58 -5.80 -20.65
N LYS A 257 56.41 -4.67 -21.35
CA LYS A 257 57.53 -3.90 -21.95
C LYS A 257 58.46 -3.34 -20.87
N GLU A 258 57.93 -2.87 -19.76
CA GLU A 258 58.70 -2.43 -18.58
C GLU A 258 59.40 -3.59 -17.90
N LEU A 259 58.76 -4.76 -17.76
CA LEU A 259 59.38 -5.95 -17.19
C LEU A 259 60.50 -6.50 -18.07
N ASP A 260 60.32 -6.54 -19.40
CA ASP A 260 61.40 -6.94 -20.32
C ASP A 260 62.55 -5.90 -20.31
N SER A 261 62.23 -4.61 -20.29
CA SER A 261 63.24 -3.55 -20.10
C SER A 261 64.00 -3.72 -18.78
N GLN A 262 63.31 -4.00 -17.67
CA GLN A 262 63.95 -4.31 -16.38
C GLN A 262 64.75 -5.62 -16.43
N GLN A 263 64.33 -6.64 -17.17
CA GLN A 263 65.11 -7.85 -17.37
C GLN A 263 66.36 -7.58 -18.21
N ASN A 264 66.27 -6.76 -19.25
CA ASN A 264 67.40 -6.38 -20.11
C ASN A 264 68.39 -5.50 -19.34
N LEU A 265 67.92 -4.49 -18.60
CA LEU A 265 68.74 -3.72 -17.65
C LEU A 265 69.36 -4.60 -16.56
N ASN A 266 68.72 -5.69 -16.13
CA ASN A 266 69.33 -6.65 -15.20
C ASN A 266 70.32 -7.60 -15.88
N LYS A 267 70.16 -7.95 -17.16
CA LYS A 267 71.18 -8.64 -17.98
C LYS A 267 72.40 -7.74 -18.12
N GLU A 268 72.22 -6.52 -18.64
CA GLU A 268 73.27 -5.50 -18.75
C GLU A 268 73.94 -5.23 -17.39
N ARG A 269 73.19 -5.08 -16.30
CA ARG A 269 73.76 -4.87 -14.95
C ARG A 269 74.52 -6.10 -14.43
N ASN A 270 74.17 -7.31 -14.87
CA ASN A 270 74.92 -8.52 -14.53
C ASN A 270 76.15 -8.73 -15.43
N GLU A 271 76.07 -8.36 -16.72
CA GLU A 271 77.21 -8.26 -17.62
C GLU A 271 78.20 -7.19 -17.15
N ILE A 272 77.70 -6.03 -16.71
CA ILE A 272 78.49 -4.98 -16.06
C ILE A 272 79.10 -5.48 -14.74
N LYS A 273 78.41 -6.30 -13.93
CA LYS A 273 79.03 -6.96 -12.75
C LYS A 273 80.10 -7.98 -13.14
N LEU A 274 79.95 -8.70 -14.25
CA LEU A 274 80.96 -9.62 -14.78
C LEU A 274 82.17 -8.83 -15.30
N LEU A 275 81.96 -7.79 -16.10
CA LEU A 275 83.02 -6.87 -16.55
C LEU A 275 83.69 -6.15 -15.37
N PHE A 276 82.95 -5.75 -14.33
CA PHE A 276 83.55 -5.24 -13.10
C PHE A 276 84.37 -6.31 -12.38
N ARG A 277 83.93 -7.58 -12.34
CA ARG A 277 84.74 -8.68 -11.78
C ARG A 277 86.01 -8.93 -12.61
N ASP A 278 85.92 -8.95 -13.93
CA ASP A 278 87.07 -9.10 -14.83
C ASP A 278 88.03 -7.91 -14.72
N ILE A 279 87.50 -6.69 -14.51
CA ILE A 279 88.29 -5.48 -14.23
C ILE A 279 88.90 -5.57 -12.83
N GLU A 280 88.18 -6.03 -11.81
CA GLU A 280 88.70 -6.22 -10.45
C GLU A 280 89.78 -7.30 -10.43
N GLU A 281 89.61 -8.38 -11.19
CA GLU A 281 90.59 -9.45 -11.33
C GLU A 281 91.83 -8.95 -12.09
N LYS A 282 91.67 -8.23 -13.21
CA LYS A 282 92.78 -7.55 -13.91
C LYS A 282 93.45 -6.46 -13.08
N ARG A 283 92.70 -5.79 -12.20
CA ARG A 283 93.22 -4.79 -11.26
C ARG A 283 93.96 -5.46 -10.10
N ASN A 284 93.56 -6.67 -9.71
CA ASN A 284 94.29 -7.50 -8.75
C ASN A 284 95.52 -8.18 -9.37
N THR A 285 95.53 -8.53 -10.67
CA THR A 285 96.77 -8.95 -11.35
C THR A 285 97.70 -7.76 -11.55
N LEU A 286 97.20 -6.62 -12.02
CA LEU A 286 97.97 -5.37 -12.09
C LEU A 286 98.48 -4.95 -10.71
N HIS A 287 97.72 -5.08 -9.62
CA HIS A 287 98.21 -4.76 -8.28
C HIS A 287 99.26 -5.77 -7.77
N LYS A 288 99.18 -7.05 -8.18
CA LYS A 288 100.25 -8.03 -7.93
C LYS A 288 101.52 -7.70 -8.74
N GLU A 289 101.37 -7.25 -9.99
CA GLU A 289 102.47 -6.83 -10.85
C GLU A 289 103.08 -5.49 -10.38
N GLU A 290 102.28 -4.51 -9.98
CA GLU A 290 102.71 -3.27 -9.33
C GLU A 290 103.38 -3.54 -8.00
N SER A 291 102.88 -4.48 -7.20
CA SER A 291 103.51 -4.91 -5.94
C SER A 291 104.84 -5.63 -6.21
N ALA A 292 104.92 -6.50 -7.22
CA ALA A 292 106.17 -7.12 -7.66
C ALA A 292 107.17 -6.08 -8.19
N ILE A 293 106.72 -5.11 -9.00
CA ILE A 293 107.54 -3.99 -9.50
C ILE A 293 107.93 -3.04 -8.35
N HIS A 294 107.10 -2.88 -7.31
CA HIS A 294 107.42 -2.09 -6.13
C HIS A 294 108.43 -2.80 -5.23
N GLN A 295 108.30 -4.11 -5.01
CA GLN A 295 109.32 -4.94 -4.36
C GLN A 295 110.63 -4.95 -5.16
N MET A 296 110.56 -5.06 -6.49
CA MET A 296 111.73 -5.01 -7.38
C MET A 296 112.35 -3.62 -7.40
N ARG A 297 111.56 -2.53 -7.29
CA ARG A 297 112.03 -1.16 -7.10
C ARG A 297 112.66 -0.94 -5.73
N ILE A 298 112.10 -1.49 -4.65
CA ILE A 298 112.71 -1.46 -3.30
C ILE A 298 114.02 -2.26 -3.30
N SER A 299 114.06 -3.43 -3.95
CA SER A 299 115.27 -4.22 -4.15
C SER A 299 116.32 -3.40 -4.92
N LEU A 300 115.95 -2.83 -6.07
CA LEU A 300 116.82 -1.96 -6.86
C LEU A 300 117.25 -0.69 -6.11
N GLN A 301 116.41 -0.11 -5.26
CA GLN A 301 116.80 1.03 -4.40
C GLN A 301 117.74 0.59 -3.27
N SER A 302 117.57 -0.60 -2.70
CA SER A 302 118.53 -1.16 -1.75
C SER A 302 119.86 -1.52 -2.40
N GLU A 303 119.83 -1.97 -3.66
CA GLU A 303 121.00 -2.32 -4.45
C GLU A 303 121.71 -1.06 -4.99
N GLN A 304 120.96 -0.03 -5.40
CA GLN A 304 121.48 1.32 -5.67
C GLN A 304 122.08 1.94 -4.40
N HIS A 305 121.42 1.85 -3.24
CA HIS A 305 121.97 2.40 -2.01
C HIS A 305 123.20 1.62 -1.51
N SER A 306 123.24 0.30 -1.73
CA SER A 306 124.42 -0.54 -1.52
C SER A 306 125.57 -0.18 -2.49
N LEU A 307 125.25 0.09 -3.76
CA LEU A 307 126.21 0.58 -4.76
C LEU A 307 126.68 2.00 -4.46
N GLU A 308 125.82 2.90 -3.99
CA GLU A 308 126.17 4.26 -3.59
C GLU A 308 126.97 4.28 -2.29
N GLN A 309 126.67 3.43 -1.30
CA GLN A 309 127.54 3.24 -0.14
C GLN A 309 128.90 2.65 -0.54
N ARG A 310 128.95 1.67 -1.44
CA ARG A 310 130.21 1.16 -2.00
C ARG A 310 130.97 2.21 -2.81
N LYS A 311 130.27 3.07 -3.55
CA LYS A 311 130.86 4.15 -4.35
C LYS A 311 131.35 5.30 -3.48
N LEU A 312 130.61 5.65 -2.42
CA LEU A 312 131.04 6.59 -1.39
C LEU A 312 132.26 6.06 -0.63
N MET A 313 132.29 4.77 -0.29
CA MET A 313 133.49 4.11 0.26
C MET A 313 134.65 4.14 -0.75
N PHE A 314 134.41 3.86 -2.03
CA PHE A 314 135.44 3.94 -3.08
C PHE A 314 135.96 5.36 -3.29
N ASP A 315 135.09 6.38 -3.28
CA ASP A 315 135.50 7.78 -3.42
C ASP A 315 136.13 8.31 -2.12
N MET A 316 135.76 7.80 -0.93
CA MET A 316 136.48 8.06 0.33
C MET A 316 137.85 7.36 0.38
N GLU A 317 137.98 6.14 -0.13
CA GLU A 317 139.28 5.46 -0.27
C GLU A 317 140.14 6.11 -1.35
N LYS A 318 139.53 6.62 -2.43
CA LYS A 318 140.21 7.40 -3.47
C LYS A 318 140.63 8.78 -2.98
N VAL A 319 139.81 9.47 -2.19
CA VAL A 319 140.22 10.72 -1.51
C VAL A 319 141.35 10.42 -0.53
N LYS A 320 141.25 9.39 0.31
CA LYS A 320 142.37 8.97 1.18
C LYS A 320 143.62 8.56 0.40
N MET A 321 143.49 7.92 -0.75
CA MET A 321 144.61 7.60 -1.66
C MET A 321 145.17 8.85 -2.33
N GLN A 322 144.36 9.87 -2.64
CA GLN A 322 144.83 11.14 -3.16
C GLN A 322 145.48 12.01 -2.07
N GLU A 323 144.96 11.98 -0.84
CA GLU A 323 145.58 12.60 0.35
C GLU A 323 146.90 11.91 0.68
N LEU A 324 146.95 10.57 0.72
CA LEU A 324 148.19 9.81 0.88
C LEU A 324 149.17 10.04 -0.28
N ALA A 325 148.69 10.14 -1.53
CA ALA A 325 149.54 10.46 -2.68
C ALA A 325 150.04 11.90 -2.64
N GLN A 326 149.28 12.86 -2.11
CA GLN A 326 149.73 14.24 -1.90
C GLN A 326 150.66 14.39 -0.69
N GLU A 327 150.46 13.61 0.37
CA GLU A 327 151.38 13.51 1.52
C GLU A 327 152.70 12.84 1.10
N ILE A 328 152.64 11.81 0.23
CA ILE A 328 153.81 11.17 -0.38
C ILE A 328 154.48 12.11 -1.40
N ALA A 329 153.72 12.85 -2.21
CA ALA A 329 154.28 13.84 -3.14
C ALA A 329 154.94 15.00 -2.40
N LYS A 330 154.33 15.52 -1.33
CA LYS A 330 154.98 16.52 -0.46
C LYS A 330 156.21 15.96 0.22
N ARG A 331 156.19 14.74 0.74
CA ARG A 331 157.40 14.09 1.29
C ARG A 331 158.44 13.79 0.22
N ALA A 332 158.05 13.64 -1.04
CA ALA A 332 158.97 13.54 -2.16
C ALA A 332 159.58 14.92 -2.49
N GLU A 333 158.79 16.00 -2.58
CA GLU A 333 159.31 17.36 -2.75
C GLU A 333 160.17 17.82 -1.55
N GLU A 334 159.82 17.43 -0.32
CA GLU A 334 160.62 17.64 0.88
C GLU A 334 161.93 16.83 0.84
N LEU A 335 161.90 15.56 0.43
CA LEU A 335 163.12 14.74 0.25
C LEU A 335 163.97 15.17 -0.95
N GLU A 336 163.37 15.71 -2.00
CA GLU A 336 164.04 16.17 -3.21
C GLU A 336 164.64 17.56 -3.00
N SER A 337 163.95 18.46 -2.29
CA SER A 337 164.53 19.74 -1.84
C SER A 337 165.58 19.56 -0.72
N LEU A 338 165.39 18.64 0.23
CA LEU A 338 166.47 18.21 1.14
C LEU A 338 167.61 17.53 0.38
N GLY A 339 167.31 16.85 -0.73
CA GLY A 339 168.30 16.27 -1.65
C GLY A 339 169.09 17.34 -2.41
N GLU A 340 168.44 18.40 -2.89
CA GLU A 340 169.08 19.55 -3.52
C GLU A 340 169.89 20.36 -2.51
N ILE A 341 169.39 20.57 -1.29
CA ILE A 341 170.13 21.22 -0.19
C ILE A 341 171.35 20.37 0.17
N ALA A 342 171.20 19.06 0.35
CA ALA A 342 172.33 18.17 0.62
C ALA A 342 173.32 18.08 -0.56
N LEU A 343 172.85 18.20 -1.81
CA LEU A 343 173.71 18.33 -3.00
C LEU A 343 174.39 19.70 -3.08
N HIS A 344 173.77 20.77 -2.58
CA HIS A 344 174.35 22.10 -2.48
C HIS A 344 175.41 22.15 -1.38
N GLU A 345 175.10 21.69 -0.16
CA GLU A 345 176.05 21.55 0.94
C GLU A 345 177.20 20.60 0.58
N LYS A 346 176.94 19.49 -0.15
CA LYS A 346 178.01 18.63 -0.65
C LYS A 346 178.86 19.32 -1.73
N ARG A 347 178.27 20.18 -2.57
CA ARG A 347 179.01 20.91 -3.62
C ARG A 347 179.84 22.05 -3.02
N GLU A 348 179.30 22.78 -2.04
CA GLU A 348 180.06 23.74 -1.24
C GLU A 348 181.12 23.05 -0.39
N GLY A 349 180.82 21.88 0.19
CA GLY A 349 181.78 21.03 0.88
C GLY A 349 182.92 20.57 -0.02
N HIS A 350 182.63 20.19 -1.28
CA HIS A 350 183.67 19.90 -2.27
C HIS A 350 184.45 21.16 -2.68
N MET A 351 183.80 22.32 -2.85
CA MET A 351 184.51 23.58 -3.17
C MET A 351 185.42 24.03 -2.01
N ALA A 352 184.94 23.95 -0.77
CA ALA A 352 185.73 24.20 0.43
C ALA A 352 186.83 23.15 0.63
N MET A 353 186.63 21.91 0.18
CA MET A 353 187.66 20.86 0.20
C MET A 353 188.72 21.09 -0.90
N ASP A 354 188.34 21.52 -2.11
CA ASP A 354 189.28 21.92 -3.17
C ASP A 354 190.04 23.21 -2.79
N GLU A 355 189.42 24.12 -2.06
CA GLU A 355 190.06 25.32 -1.54
C GLU A 355 190.99 25.01 -0.36
N ALA A 356 190.58 24.11 0.54
CA ALA A 356 191.46 23.53 1.55
C ALA A 356 192.60 22.70 0.93
N GLU A 357 192.40 22.04 -0.22
CA GLU A 357 193.44 21.30 -0.93
C GLU A 357 194.44 22.27 -1.59
N LYS A 358 193.97 23.37 -2.19
CA LYS A 358 194.86 24.45 -2.66
C LYS A 358 195.68 25.03 -1.50
N PHE A 359 195.04 25.32 -0.36
CA PHE A 359 195.75 25.74 0.85
C PHE A 359 196.71 24.67 1.39
N ARG A 360 196.36 23.37 1.29
CA ARG A 360 197.23 22.25 1.68
C ARG A 360 198.47 22.18 0.80
N ILE A 361 198.31 22.29 -0.52
CA ILE A 361 199.42 22.31 -1.49
C ILE A 361 200.29 23.56 -1.30
N GLU A 362 199.68 24.72 -1.03
CA GLU A 362 200.44 25.95 -0.74
C GLU A 362 201.21 25.84 0.59
N LEU A 363 200.61 25.28 1.65
CA LEU A 363 201.27 25.00 2.93
C LEU A 363 202.38 23.96 2.80
N ASP A 364 202.18 22.90 2.01
CA ASP A 364 203.18 21.85 1.77
C ASP A 364 204.37 22.39 0.95
N SER A 365 204.12 23.34 0.03
CA SER A 365 205.19 24.08 -0.66
C SER A 365 205.99 24.98 0.29
N LYS A 366 205.31 25.64 1.24
CA LYS A 366 205.95 26.47 2.27
C LYS A 366 206.70 25.62 3.30
N LEU A 367 206.17 24.44 3.66
CA LEU A 367 206.85 23.48 4.53
C LEU A 367 208.13 22.95 3.88
N LYS A 368 208.10 22.52 2.62
CA LYS A 368 209.31 22.06 1.89
C LYS A 368 210.36 23.17 1.69
N PHE A 369 209.94 24.43 1.62
CA PHE A 369 210.85 25.58 1.65
C PHE A 369 211.46 25.82 3.04
N ILE A 370 210.66 25.67 4.10
CA ILE A 370 211.10 25.77 5.49
C ILE A 370 212.05 24.62 5.86
N GLU A 371 211.77 23.37 5.48
CA GLU A 371 212.62 22.21 5.75
C GLU A 371 213.99 22.34 5.07
N ASN A 372 214.04 22.76 3.80
CA ASN A 372 215.30 23.06 3.09
C ASN A 372 216.07 24.26 3.67
N SER A 373 215.40 25.13 4.43
CA SER A 373 216.05 26.20 5.19
C SER A 373 216.57 25.68 6.54
N PHE A 374 215.81 24.77 7.19
CA PHE A 374 216.14 24.20 8.49
C PHE A 374 217.33 23.24 8.43
N THR A 375 217.47 22.44 7.36
CA THR A 375 218.62 21.55 7.16
C THR A 375 219.93 22.33 7.05
N LYS A 376 219.96 23.40 6.24
CA LYS A 376 221.12 24.30 6.11
C LYS A 376 221.49 24.97 7.45
N LEU A 377 220.51 25.50 8.18
CA LEU A 377 220.75 26.12 9.49
C LEU A 377 221.32 25.12 10.52
N ARG A 378 220.92 23.84 10.44
CA ARG A 378 221.44 22.79 11.35
C ARG A 378 222.91 22.47 11.09
N GLU A 379 223.32 22.43 9.82
CA GLU A 379 224.72 22.24 9.43
C GLU A 379 225.62 23.44 9.76
N GLU A 380 225.07 24.64 9.94
CA GLU A 380 225.78 25.81 10.45
C GLU A 380 225.84 25.83 11.99
N GLU A 381 224.76 25.51 12.68
CA GLU A 381 224.75 25.43 14.16
C GLU A 381 225.72 24.38 14.70
N GLU A 382 225.84 23.22 14.05
CA GLU A 382 226.78 22.18 14.47
C GLU A 382 228.27 22.57 14.25
N LYS A 383 228.54 23.54 13.37
CA LYS A 383 229.87 24.16 13.23
C LYS A 383 230.08 25.26 14.27
N LEU A 384 229.06 26.08 14.51
CA LEU A 384 229.12 27.22 15.42
C LEU A 384 229.27 26.80 16.90
N ASN A 385 228.60 25.73 17.32
CA ASN A 385 228.65 25.29 18.72
C ASN A 385 230.04 24.71 19.09
N LYS A 386 230.75 24.10 18.13
CA LYS A 386 232.14 23.63 18.29
C LYS A 386 233.15 24.79 18.44
N LEU A 387 232.78 26.01 18.04
CA LEU A 387 233.54 27.24 18.31
C LEU A 387 233.15 27.88 19.65
N LYS A 388 231.86 27.86 20.03
CA LYS A 388 231.39 28.48 21.29
C LYS A 388 232.01 27.84 22.54
N VAL A 389 232.33 26.55 22.48
CA VAL A 389 233.08 25.80 23.52
C VAL A 389 234.46 26.41 23.84
N LYS A 390 235.04 27.24 22.95
CA LYS A 390 236.36 27.87 23.15
C LYS A 390 236.34 29.33 23.62
N VAL A 391 235.26 30.08 23.41
CA VAL A 391 235.28 31.56 23.58
C VAL A 391 234.70 32.03 24.92
N GLN A 392 233.74 31.31 25.50
CA GLN A 392 233.17 31.68 26.81
C GLN A 392 234.15 31.44 27.98
N GLN A 393 235.35 30.92 27.71
CA GLN A 393 236.41 30.74 28.71
C GLN A 393 237.26 32.01 28.94
N GLU A 394 237.08 33.09 28.16
CA GLU A 394 237.93 34.30 28.25
C GLU A 394 237.19 35.62 28.56
N LEU A 395 235.93 35.80 28.14
CA LEU A 395 235.40 37.16 27.89
C LEU A 395 234.72 37.89 29.06
N ASP A 396 234.36 37.21 30.16
CA ASP A 396 233.72 37.87 31.32
C ASP A 396 234.72 38.64 32.22
N TYR A 397 235.93 38.92 31.70
CA TYR A 397 237.03 39.61 32.38
C TYR A 397 237.09 41.14 32.11
N ILE A 398 236.54 41.65 31.00
CA ILE A 398 236.74 43.07 30.59
C ILE A 398 235.48 43.68 29.92
N LYS A 399 234.70 44.51 30.64
CA LYS A 399 233.48 45.12 30.08
C LYS A 399 233.15 46.54 30.57
N GLU A 400 233.76 47.54 29.92
CA GLU A 400 233.35 48.97 29.79
C GLU A 400 233.70 49.47 28.36
N THR A 401 233.14 50.50 27.68
CA THR A 401 232.19 51.61 27.91
C THR A 401 232.71 53.01 28.31
N LYS A 402 233.23 53.80 27.33
CA LYS A 402 233.28 55.28 27.39
C LYS A 402 233.20 55.96 25.98
N ASP A 403 232.30 56.95 25.82
CA ASP A 403 232.27 58.18 24.95
C ASP A 403 232.64 58.15 23.42
N ASN A 404 232.29 59.09 22.51
CA ASN A 404 231.39 60.29 22.53
C ASN A 404 230.92 60.80 21.12
N TYR A 405 229.85 61.60 21.11
CA TYR A 405 229.46 62.71 20.19
C TYR A 405 229.08 62.51 18.68
N VAL A 406 228.86 63.64 17.95
CA VAL A 406 227.67 63.93 17.10
C VAL A 406 227.96 64.56 15.72
N CYS A 407 226.96 64.54 14.81
CA CYS A 407 226.39 65.71 14.09
C CYS A 407 226.37 65.68 12.55
N ASN A 408 225.43 66.46 11.97
CA ASN A 408 225.43 67.02 10.62
C ASN A 408 225.64 66.08 9.41
N LEU A 409 225.20 64.83 9.54
CA LEU A 409 224.88 63.93 8.42
C LEU A 409 223.96 62.80 8.95
N CYS A 410 223.04 62.31 8.11
CA CYS A 410 222.50 60.93 8.01
C CYS A 410 222.18 59.99 9.24
N SER A 411 221.32 58.99 8.99
CA SER A 411 221.46 57.53 9.27
C SER A 411 221.97 56.90 10.61
N SER A 412 221.06 56.16 11.29
CA SER A 412 221.03 54.66 11.43
C SER A 412 221.60 53.82 12.62
N GLY A 413 220.80 52.81 13.08
CA GLY A 413 221.24 51.65 13.92
C GLY A 413 220.31 50.52 14.56
N LEU A 414 218.93 50.29 14.35
CA LEU A 414 218.04 49.06 14.75
C LEU A 414 216.45 48.99 14.42
N ASN A 415 215.67 47.83 14.50
CA ASN A 415 214.12 47.65 14.48
C ASN A 415 213.41 46.20 14.69
N ARG A 416 212.01 45.99 14.86
CA ARG A 416 211.10 44.71 14.76
C ARG A 416 209.55 44.71 15.26
N VAL A 417 208.63 43.71 14.94
CA VAL A 417 207.08 43.62 15.24
C VAL A 417 206.31 42.20 15.27
N ARG A 418 204.99 41.98 15.70
CA ARG A 418 204.07 40.71 15.65
C ARG A 418 202.47 40.83 15.92
N MET A 419 201.60 39.74 15.81
CA MET A 419 200.08 39.54 16.05
C MET A 419 199.63 38.06 16.52
N THR A 420 198.40 37.41 16.71
CA THR A 420 196.85 37.44 16.51
C THR A 420 196.03 36.77 17.73
N GLY A 421 194.75 36.25 17.90
CA GLY A 421 193.43 35.74 17.25
C GLY A 421 192.28 35.47 18.37
N MET A 422 191.08 34.75 18.45
CA MET A 422 189.98 33.85 17.80
C MET A 422 188.70 33.73 18.80
N THR A 423 187.52 32.99 18.89
CA THR A 423 186.38 32.12 18.26
C THR A 423 185.28 31.74 19.38
N LYS A 424 184.07 31.05 19.43
CA LYS A 424 182.90 30.28 18.74
C LYS A 424 181.68 30.10 19.79
N ASN A 425 180.44 29.48 19.83
CA ASN A 425 179.31 28.70 19.10
C ASN A 425 177.92 28.85 19.93
N SER A 426 176.71 28.17 20.07
CA SER A 426 175.80 26.95 19.80
C SER A 426 174.33 27.17 20.44
N ILE A 427 173.13 26.45 20.50
CA ILE A 427 172.24 25.35 19.87
C ILE A 427 170.72 25.35 20.46
N PRO A 428 169.66 24.59 19.97
CA PRO A 428 168.16 24.70 20.31
C PRO A 428 167.29 23.43 20.77
N ASP A 429 165.92 23.51 20.99
CA ASP A 429 164.93 22.42 21.45
C ASP A 429 163.35 22.62 21.19
N PHE A 430 162.39 21.72 21.65
CA PHE A 430 160.89 21.54 21.35
C PHE A 430 159.91 21.41 22.61
N THR A 431 158.57 21.02 22.73
CA THR A 431 157.34 20.36 22.05
C THR A 431 155.97 20.92 22.67
N ASN A 432 154.67 20.44 22.82
CA ASN A 432 153.59 19.35 22.55
C ASN A 432 152.17 19.86 23.14
N LEU A 433 150.90 19.31 23.30
CA LEU A 433 149.79 18.38 22.78
C LEU A 433 148.50 18.51 23.74
N THR A 434 147.18 18.06 23.70
CA THR A 434 146.06 17.48 22.81
C THR A 434 144.61 17.42 23.52
N PRO A 435 143.41 17.18 22.86
CA PRO A 435 141.98 17.35 23.41
C PRO A 435 140.84 16.23 23.20
N PHE A 436 139.54 16.38 23.66
CA PHE A 436 138.36 15.42 23.51
C PHE A 436 136.86 15.97 23.70
N TYR A 437 135.72 15.19 23.57
CA TYR A 437 134.25 15.63 23.60
C TYR A 437 133.09 14.61 24.06
N ALA A 438 131.73 14.89 23.98
CA ALA A 438 130.56 14.17 24.66
C ALA A 438 129.06 14.21 24.05
N PRO A 439 128.00 13.46 24.57
CA PRO A 439 126.56 13.25 24.05
C PRO A 439 125.36 13.98 24.83
N ASN A 440 123.99 13.73 24.86
CA ASN A 440 122.98 12.62 24.63
C ASN A 440 121.42 13.08 24.47
N GLN A 441 120.33 12.24 24.59
CA GLN A 441 118.86 12.51 24.25
C GLN A 441 117.68 11.91 25.17
N TRP A 442 116.34 12.01 24.83
CA TRP A 442 115.10 11.69 25.67
C TRP A 442 113.75 11.15 24.97
N SER A 443 112.51 11.17 25.58
CA SER A 443 111.29 10.26 25.36
C SER A 443 109.77 10.80 25.34
N GLY A 444 108.68 10.01 24.95
CA GLY A 444 107.19 10.22 25.31
C GLY A 444 105.89 9.72 24.48
N VAL A 445 104.75 9.33 25.16
CA VAL A 445 103.19 9.39 25.01
C VAL A 445 102.17 8.79 23.90
N PRO A 446 100.98 8.16 24.28
CA PRO A 446 99.71 7.86 23.44
C PRO A 446 98.25 7.67 24.13
N ASP A 447 97.03 7.64 23.43
CA ASP A 447 95.63 7.17 23.92
C ASP A 447 94.40 6.94 22.89
N THR A 448 93.08 6.87 23.32
CA THR A 448 91.89 6.11 22.73
C THR A 448 90.44 6.78 22.66
N ASP A 449 89.40 6.02 22.19
CA ASP A 449 87.90 6.09 22.36
C ASP A 449 86.95 6.34 21.13
N ARG A 450 85.92 5.47 20.88
CA ARG A 450 84.84 5.64 19.85
C ARG A 450 83.66 4.61 19.83
N ALA A 451 83.73 3.45 20.47
CA ALA A 451 82.93 2.28 20.04
C ALA A 451 81.45 2.22 20.50
N LEU A 452 81.06 2.90 21.58
CA LEU A 452 79.77 2.68 22.27
C LEU A 452 78.54 3.32 21.59
N LEU A 453 78.71 4.29 20.69
CA LEU A 453 77.61 5.12 20.19
C LEU A 453 76.64 4.41 19.21
N ILE A 454 77.07 3.31 18.59
CA ILE A 454 76.37 2.71 17.44
C ILE A 454 75.21 1.79 17.88
N TRP A 455 75.37 1.06 18.99
CA TRP A 455 74.39 0.05 19.44
C TRP A 455 73.10 0.64 20.03
N GLN A 456 73.09 1.92 20.38
CA GLN A 456 71.91 2.59 20.95
C GLN A 456 70.89 3.02 19.87
N ILE A 457 71.30 3.11 18.60
CA ILE A 457 70.47 3.63 17.51
C ILE A 457 69.62 2.51 16.86
N THR A 458 70.17 1.31 16.70
CA THR A 458 69.47 0.19 16.05
C THR A 458 68.29 -0.33 16.86
N GLY A 459 68.45 -0.50 18.18
CA GLY A 459 67.41 -1.07 19.05
C GLY A 459 66.11 -0.25 19.18
N GLN A 460 66.09 1.00 18.70
CA GLN A 460 64.88 1.82 18.67
C GLN A 460 64.07 1.68 17.37
N GLN A 461 64.63 1.11 16.31
CA GLN A 461 63.95 0.99 15.01
C GLN A 461 63.03 -0.24 14.95
N ASP A 462 63.47 -1.38 15.51
CA ASP A 462 62.69 -2.63 15.51
C ASP A 462 61.39 -2.53 16.33
N ALA A 463 61.40 -1.74 17.41
CA ALA A 463 60.25 -1.56 18.30
C ALA A 463 59.04 -0.90 17.59
N ALA A 464 59.30 0.06 16.70
CA ALA A 464 58.25 0.78 15.97
C ALA A 464 57.60 -0.07 14.86
N LEU A 465 58.30 -1.10 14.36
CA LEU A 465 57.79 -1.97 13.30
C LEU A 465 56.69 -2.90 13.82
N LEU A 466 56.91 -3.50 14.99
CA LEU A 466 55.97 -4.44 15.63
C LEU A 466 54.63 -3.77 16.04
N GLU A 467 54.66 -2.47 16.33
CA GLU A 467 53.45 -1.70 16.67
C GLU A 467 52.55 -1.46 15.44
N GLN A 468 53.12 -1.35 14.23
CA GLN A 468 52.33 -1.29 12.99
C GLN A 468 51.72 -2.64 12.62
N GLU A 469 52.47 -3.75 12.74
CA GLU A 469 51.97 -5.09 12.40
C GLU A 469 50.82 -5.53 13.32
N THR A 470 50.90 -5.21 14.61
CA THR A 470 49.84 -5.52 15.58
C THR A 470 48.58 -4.67 15.40
N ALA A 471 48.70 -3.43 14.89
CA ALA A 471 47.54 -2.64 14.47
C ALA A 471 46.81 -3.24 13.25
N PHE A 472 47.57 -3.71 12.25
CA PHE A 472 47.03 -4.28 11.01
C PHE A 472 46.14 -5.51 11.24
N ILE A 473 46.60 -6.46 12.08
CA ILE A 473 45.85 -7.70 12.36
C ILE A 473 44.51 -7.43 13.07
N ASN A 474 44.44 -6.43 13.95
CA ASN A 474 43.20 -6.06 14.66
C ASN A 474 42.15 -5.42 13.73
N GLY A 475 42.55 -4.73 12.66
CA GLY A 475 41.63 -4.19 11.65
C GLY A 475 40.87 -5.29 10.89
N ILE A 476 41.55 -6.38 10.52
CA ILE A 476 40.95 -7.49 9.76
C ILE A 476 39.93 -8.27 10.61
N ARG A 477 40.19 -8.38 11.93
CA ARG A 477 39.32 -9.11 12.88
C ARG A 477 37.99 -8.41 13.17
N THR A 478 37.91 -7.08 12.99
CA THR A 478 36.69 -6.31 13.30
C THR A 478 35.70 -6.25 12.13
N GLN A 479 36.19 -6.09 10.89
CA GLN A 479 35.33 -6.07 9.68
C GLN A 479 34.59 -7.39 9.43
N THR A 480 35.11 -8.52 9.93
CA THR A 480 34.53 -9.86 9.72
C THR A 480 33.37 -10.20 10.66
N GLN A 481 33.07 -9.38 11.67
CA GLN A 481 31.98 -9.62 12.63
C GLN A 481 30.70 -8.81 12.35
N THR A 482 30.78 -7.72 11.57
CA THR A 482 29.63 -6.84 11.28
C THR A 482 28.68 -7.36 10.19
N THR A 483 29.15 -8.25 9.32
CA THR A 483 28.45 -8.61 8.07
C THR A 483 27.37 -9.69 8.24
N THR A 484 27.29 -10.33 9.41
CA THR A 484 26.34 -11.45 9.69
C THR A 484 25.14 -11.06 10.55
N GLY A 485 25.00 -9.78 10.95
CA GLY A 485 23.98 -9.32 11.90
C GLY A 485 22.69 -8.72 11.31
N TYR A 486 22.57 -8.58 9.98
CA TYR A 486 21.53 -7.76 9.34
C TYR A 486 20.68 -8.51 8.28
N ALA A 487 20.38 -9.80 8.51
CA ALA A 487 19.41 -10.56 7.72
C ALA A 487 18.45 -11.33 8.63
N TYR A 488 17.16 -11.37 8.25
CA TYR A 488 16.06 -12.06 8.95
C TYR A 488 15.57 -11.45 10.27
N GLN A 489 15.12 -10.20 10.20
CA GLN A 489 13.86 -9.76 10.84
C GLN A 489 12.98 -9.08 9.78
N GLN A 490 11.66 -9.02 10.00
CA GLN A 490 10.60 -8.65 9.03
C GLN A 490 10.34 -9.73 7.95
N ASN A 491 9.11 -10.16 7.63
CA ASN A 491 7.78 -9.75 8.12
C ASN A 491 6.90 -10.95 8.51
N ASP A 492 6.25 -10.84 9.67
CA ASP A 492 4.93 -11.43 9.94
C ASP A 492 3.84 -10.34 9.73
N TYR A 493 2.57 -10.72 9.83
CA TYR A 493 1.36 -9.88 9.67
C TYR A 493 1.07 -9.38 8.24
N PHE A 494 0.06 -9.96 7.61
CA PHE A 494 -1.27 -9.34 7.65
C PHE A 494 -2.38 -10.40 7.52
N ILE A 495 -3.55 -10.11 8.08
CA ILE A 495 -4.76 -10.94 8.08
C ILE A 495 -5.85 -10.15 7.37
N ASP A 496 -6.67 -10.79 6.52
CA ASP A 496 -8.13 -10.58 6.58
C ASP A 496 -8.94 -11.65 5.83
N HIS A 497 -10.25 -11.69 6.12
CA HIS A 497 -11.18 -12.75 5.73
C HIS A 497 -12.55 -12.19 5.31
N ASN A 498 -13.21 -12.91 4.40
CA ASN A 498 -14.65 -12.92 4.10
C ASN A 498 -15.32 -11.78 3.28
N ASN A 499 -16.32 -12.25 2.51
CA ASN A 499 -17.53 -11.60 2.00
C ASN A 499 -17.38 -10.46 0.97
#